data_AF-A0A6A6W328-F1
#
_entry.id   AF-A0A6A6W328-F1
#
_cell.length_a   1.000
_cell.length_b   1.000
_cell.length_c   1.000
_cell.angle_alpha   90.00
_cell.angle_beta   90.00
_cell.angle_gamma   90.00
#
_symmetry.space_group_name_H-M   'P 1'
#
loop_
_entity.id
_entity.type
_entity.pdbx_description
1 polymer ?
#
loop_
_entity_poly.entity_id
_entity_poly.type
_entity_poly.pdbx_seq_one_letter_code
_entity_poly.pdbx_strand_id
1 'polypeptide(L)'
;MYALKSSLISLCTIGLIWLLCSPVSASKLDSISTPFTIQVNGAPIAAITDDAENETQVSVGPKPAVFTLHNGRLQSGKWLLGRSATEDRSLLPKKVLWFKPGVTNSAGILPVTAHQDEKSYLLKFSNGCLVEQNGKIFAALMGEYNSNCAVIIQ
;
A
#
# COMPACT_ATOMS: atom_id res chain seq x y z
N MET A 1 44.45 27.56 -65.60
CA MET A 1 43.21 28.30 -65.30
C MET A 1 42.47 27.60 -64.18
N TYR A 2 42.34 28.31 -63.05
CA TYR A 2 41.36 28.31 -61.95
C TYR A 2 40.44 27.10 -61.62
N ALA A 3 40.62 26.62 -60.37
CA ALA A 3 39.67 26.61 -59.25
C ALA A 3 38.44 25.65 -59.16
N LEU A 4 38.40 24.96 -58.00
CA LEU A 4 37.30 24.61 -57.08
C LEU A 4 35.99 23.97 -57.62
N LYS A 5 35.54 22.88 -56.97
CA LYS A 5 34.55 22.98 -55.87
C LYS A 5 34.36 21.66 -55.12
N SER A 6 34.30 21.80 -53.80
CA SER A 6 33.86 20.82 -52.80
C SER A 6 32.36 20.53 -52.91
N SER A 7 31.95 19.32 -52.50
CA SER A 7 30.62 19.11 -51.95
C SER A 7 30.62 17.98 -50.93
N LEU A 8 30.35 18.38 -49.69
CA LEU A 8 30.10 17.54 -48.52
C LEU A 8 28.75 16.84 -48.69
N ILE A 9 28.69 15.52 -48.52
CA ILE A 9 27.42 14.80 -48.42
C ILE A 9 27.11 14.53 -46.94
N SER A 10 26.02 15.19 -46.56
CA SER A 10 25.27 15.28 -45.32
C SER A 10 25.23 14.04 -44.41
N LEU A 11 25.39 14.30 -43.11
CA LEU A 11 25.27 13.37 -41.99
C LEU A 11 23.83 12.89 -41.76
N CYS A 12 23.74 11.64 -41.28
CA CYS A 12 22.83 11.09 -40.27
C CYS A 12 21.46 11.77 -40.06
N THR A 13 20.40 11.06 -40.46
CA THR A 13 19.14 11.06 -39.69
C THR A 13 18.66 9.62 -39.55
N ILE A 14 19.24 8.91 -38.57
CA ILE A 14 18.61 7.70 -38.03
C ILE A 14 17.38 8.19 -37.27
N GLY A 15 16.20 7.97 -37.85
CA GLY A 15 14.90 8.26 -37.25
C GLY A 15 14.76 7.51 -35.93
N LEU A 16 15.02 8.22 -34.85
CA LEU A 16 14.78 7.85 -33.47
C LEU A 16 13.26 7.85 -33.25
N ILE A 17 12.60 6.70 -33.42
CA ILE A 17 11.16 6.55 -33.19
C ILE A 17 10.93 5.55 -32.04
N TRP A 18 10.59 6.14 -30.90
CA TRP A 18 9.67 5.65 -29.87
C TRP A 18 9.84 4.23 -29.32
N LEU A 19 10.40 4.18 -28.10
CA LEU A 19 9.80 3.47 -26.96
C LEU A 19 10.50 3.92 -25.67
N LEU A 20 10.34 5.20 -25.34
CA LEU A 20 10.48 5.64 -23.95
C LEU A 20 9.20 5.21 -23.24
N CYS A 21 9.16 3.95 -22.82
CA CYS A 21 8.26 3.53 -21.76
C CYS A 21 8.78 4.24 -20.50
N SER A 22 8.28 5.45 -20.22
CA SER A 22 8.57 6.10 -18.95
C SER A 22 8.09 5.17 -17.83
N PRO A 23 8.92 4.84 -16.83
CA PRO A 23 8.42 4.10 -15.68
C PRO A 23 7.34 4.99 -15.03
N VAL A 24 6.08 4.54 -15.10
CA VAL A 24 4.98 5.11 -14.32
C VAL A 24 5.45 5.07 -12.87
N SER A 25 5.73 6.25 -12.32
CA SER A 25 6.16 6.37 -10.94
C SER A 25 4.94 6.07 -10.07
N ALA A 26 4.97 4.94 -9.36
CA ALA A 26 3.95 4.62 -8.38
C ALA A 26 3.83 5.77 -7.38
N SER A 27 2.68 6.44 -7.37
CA SER A 27 2.47 7.58 -6.48
C SER A 27 2.23 7.06 -5.06
N LYS A 28 2.99 7.60 -4.10
CA LYS A 28 2.78 7.35 -2.68
C LYS A 28 1.70 8.32 -2.19
N LEU A 29 0.64 7.76 -1.63
CA LEU A 29 -0.54 8.47 -1.16
C LEU A 29 -0.76 8.17 0.33
N ASP A 30 -1.24 9.15 1.07
CA ASP A 30 -1.69 9.00 2.45
C ASP A 30 -3.22 9.04 2.57
N SER A 31 -3.92 9.23 1.45
CA SER A 31 -5.38 9.35 1.38
C SER A 31 -5.93 8.66 0.14
N ILE A 32 -7.03 7.93 0.28
CA ILE A 32 -7.83 7.36 -0.82
C ILE A 32 -9.26 7.87 -0.62
N SER A 33 -9.77 8.64 -1.57
CA SER A 33 -11.07 9.34 -1.46
C SER A 33 -12.28 8.41 -1.49
N THR A 34 -12.14 7.24 -2.12
CA THR A 34 -13.23 6.28 -2.31
C THR A 34 -13.13 5.17 -1.26
N PRO A 35 -14.25 4.76 -0.64
CA PRO A 35 -14.26 3.59 0.23
C PRO A 35 -13.81 2.31 -0.50
N PHE A 36 -13.13 1.42 0.21
CA PHE A 36 -12.59 0.18 -0.36
C PHE A 36 -12.59 -0.97 0.64
N THR A 37 -12.40 -2.18 0.13
CA THR A 37 -12.13 -3.37 0.98
C THR A 37 -10.70 -3.82 0.77
N ILE A 38 -10.13 -4.48 1.79
CA ILE A 38 -8.78 -5.03 1.73
C ILE A 38 -8.89 -6.55 1.71
N GLN A 39 -8.20 -7.19 0.76
CA GLN A 39 -8.03 -8.63 0.74
C GLN A 39 -6.55 -9.00 0.84
N VAL A 40 -6.28 -10.04 1.62
CA VAL A 40 -4.96 -10.64 1.74
C VAL A 40 -5.10 -12.10 1.31
N ASN A 41 -4.36 -12.51 0.29
CA ASN A 41 -4.48 -13.85 -0.31
C ASN A 41 -5.93 -14.20 -0.75
N GLY A 42 -6.67 -13.21 -1.26
CA GLY A 42 -8.07 -13.36 -1.69
C GLY A 42 -9.10 -13.42 -0.55
N ALA A 43 -8.65 -13.42 0.72
CA ALA A 43 -9.54 -13.40 1.87
C ALA A 43 -9.71 -11.96 2.39
N PRO A 44 -10.95 -11.48 2.59
CA PRO A 44 -11.16 -10.11 3.08
C PRO A 44 -10.80 -9.96 4.54
N ILE A 45 -10.27 -8.78 4.90
CA ILE A 45 -10.13 -8.37 6.30
C ILE A 45 -11.52 -8.29 6.93
N ALA A 46 -11.71 -9.00 8.04
CA ALA A 46 -12.99 -9.07 8.73
C ALA A 46 -13.36 -7.74 9.39
N ALA A 47 -14.64 -7.37 9.32
CA ALA A 47 -15.20 -6.31 10.14
C ALA A 47 -15.06 -6.65 11.64
N ILE A 48 -14.68 -5.65 12.44
CA ILE A 48 -14.66 -5.75 13.90
C ILE A 48 -16.05 -5.50 14.49
N THR A 49 -16.32 -6.10 15.64
CA THR A 49 -17.53 -5.89 16.43
C THR A 49 -17.31 -4.84 17.52
N ASP A 50 -18.36 -4.12 17.92
CA ASP A 50 -18.22 -2.99 18.86
C ASP A 50 -17.86 -3.42 20.30
N ASP A 51 -18.14 -4.69 20.64
CA ASP A 51 -17.82 -5.33 21.91
C ASP A 51 -16.36 -5.82 22.00
N ALA A 52 -15.58 -5.71 20.92
CA ALA A 52 -14.18 -6.10 20.93
C ALA A 52 -13.32 -5.30 21.93
N GLU A 53 -12.20 -5.90 22.33
CA GLU A 53 -11.20 -5.29 23.20
C GLU A 53 -10.60 -4.02 22.57
N ASN A 54 -9.96 -3.19 23.41
CA ASN A 54 -9.39 -1.92 22.99
C ASN A 54 -8.41 -2.04 21.83
N GLU A 55 -7.61 -3.11 21.83
CA GLU A 55 -6.71 -3.48 20.75
C GLU A 55 -6.94 -4.95 20.39
N THR A 56 -7.42 -5.21 19.18
CA THR A 56 -7.75 -6.57 18.75
C THR A 56 -6.94 -6.92 17.50
N GLN A 57 -6.25 -8.07 17.50
CA GLN A 57 -5.49 -8.48 16.32
C GLN A 57 -6.42 -8.76 15.13
N VAL A 58 -6.12 -8.13 14.00
CA VAL A 58 -6.87 -8.25 12.76
C VAL A 58 -6.83 -9.68 12.24
N SER A 59 -7.97 -10.14 11.72
CA SER A 59 -8.13 -11.43 11.06
C SER A 59 -8.86 -11.28 9.73
N VAL A 60 -8.73 -12.29 8.88
CA VAL A 60 -9.62 -12.44 7.72
C VAL A 60 -10.97 -13.01 8.16
N GLY A 61 -12.01 -12.82 7.36
CA GLY A 61 -13.33 -13.38 7.66
C GLY A 61 -14.39 -13.04 6.62
N PRO A 62 -15.58 -13.68 6.67
CA PRO A 62 -16.58 -13.63 5.61
C PRO A 62 -17.27 -12.27 5.45
N LYS A 63 -17.27 -11.44 6.49
CA LYS A 63 -17.85 -10.10 6.47
C LYS A 63 -16.73 -9.07 6.26
N PRO A 64 -16.57 -8.50 5.06
CA PRO A 64 -15.50 -7.55 4.78
C PRO A 64 -15.69 -6.24 5.56
N ALA A 65 -14.60 -5.71 6.12
CA ALA A 65 -14.53 -4.34 6.58
C ALA A 65 -14.44 -3.37 5.40
N VAL A 66 -15.16 -2.25 5.50
CA VAL A 66 -15.12 -1.16 4.51
C VAL A 66 -14.26 -0.04 5.09
N PHE A 67 -13.24 0.34 4.34
CA PHE A 67 -12.21 1.25 4.78
C PHE A 67 -12.26 2.57 4.02
N THR A 68 -11.82 3.63 4.71
CA THR A 68 -11.32 4.85 4.10
C THR A 68 -9.88 5.07 4.57
N LEU A 69 -9.07 5.71 3.73
CA LEU A 69 -7.72 6.14 4.10
C LEU A 69 -7.67 7.66 4.02
N HIS A 70 -7.32 8.32 5.12
CA HIS A 70 -7.22 9.78 5.18
C HIS A 70 -6.06 10.20 6.09
N ASN A 71 -5.12 10.99 5.58
CA ASN A 71 -3.92 11.47 6.30
C ASN A 71 -3.17 10.32 7.02
N GLY A 72 -3.01 9.20 6.33
CA GLY A 72 -2.33 7.99 6.82
C GLY A 72 -3.12 7.19 7.85
N ARG A 73 -4.39 7.53 8.08
CA ARG A 73 -5.30 6.83 9.00
C ARG A 73 -6.24 5.95 8.21
N LEU A 74 -6.05 4.64 8.35
CA LEU A 74 -6.92 3.63 7.78
C LEU A 74 -8.06 3.36 8.77
N GLN A 75 -9.28 3.68 8.38
CA GLN A 75 -10.44 3.70 9.27
C GLN A 75 -11.56 2.82 8.71
N SER A 76 -12.25 2.09 9.59
CA SER A 76 -13.50 1.38 9.28
C SER A 76 -14.52 1.72 10.36
N GLY A 77 -15.57 2.45 9.99
CA GLY A 77 -16.52 3.00 10.95
C GLY A 77 -15.80 3.94 11.93
N LYS A 78 -15.80 3.60 13.22
CA LYS A 78 -15.09 4.36 14.27
C LYS A 78 -13.72 3.78 14.62
N TRP A 79 -13.39 2.61 14.11
CA TRP A 79 -12.17 1.88 14.45
C TRP A 79 -11.04 2.26 13.50
N LEU A 80 -9.82 2.35 14.03
CA LEU A 80 -8.61 2.52 13.24
C LEU A 80 -7.91 1.17 13.08
N LEU A 81 -7.32 0.93 11.91
CA LEU A 81 -6.53 -0.26 11.63
C LEU A 81 -5.09 0.16 11.36
N GLY A 82 -4.15 -0.47 12.05
CA GLY A 82 -2.74 -0.10 11.89
C GLY A 82 -1.79 -0.95 12.70
N ARG A 83 -0.58 -0.45 12.87
CA ARG A 83 0.43 -1.00 13.78
C ARG A 83 0.58 -0.10 14.99
N SER A 84 0.94 -0.69 16.13
CA SER A 84 1.30 0.09 17.31
C SER A 84 2.64 0.79 17.09
N ALA A 85 2.79 2.01 17.60
CA ALA A 85 4.08 2.68 17.68
C ALA A 85 4.99 2.04 18.75
N THR A 86 4.41 1.23 19.66
CA THR A 86 5.13 0.51 20.70
C THR A 86 5.20 -0.98 20.33
N GLU A 87 6.30 -1.37 19.69
CA GLU A 87 6.58 -2.75 19.28
C GLU A 87 8.02 -3.12 19.65
N ASP A 88 8.32 -4.42 19.72
CA ASP A 88 9.70 -4.87 19.85
C ASP A 88 10.52 -4.50 18.59
N ARG A 89 11.85 -4.37 18.74
CA ARG A 89 12.74 -3.90 17.67
C ARG A 89 13.13 -4.97 16.64
N SER A 90 12.56 -6.17 16.70
CA SER A 90 12.82 -7.19 15.69
C SER A 90 12.21 -6.83 14.34
N LEU A 91 12.76 -7.42 13.27
CA LEU A 91 12.24 -7.30 11.91
C LEU A 91 11.24 -8.43 11.57
N LEU A 92 10.80 -9.17 12.59
CA LEU A 92 9.74 -10.17 12.45
C LEU A 92 8.42 -9.49 12.05
N PRO A 93 7.50 -10.24 11.40
CA PRO A 93 6.17 -9.74 11.09
C PRO A 93 5.49 -9.15 12.33
N LYS A 94 4.98 -7.93 12.20
CA LYS A 94 4.32 -7.21 13.29
C LYS A 94 2.82 -7.39 13.24
N LYS A 95 2.17 -7.44 14.40
CA LYS A 95 0.72 -7.56 14.45
C LYS A 95 0.08 -6.31 13.85
N VAL A 96 -0.94 -6.53 13.04
CA VAL A 96 -1.85 -5.45 12.64
C VAL A 96 -3.07 -5.53 13.54
N LEU A 97 -3.43 -4.40 14.13
CA LEU A 97 -4.42 -4.29 15.18
C LEU A 97 -5.55 -3.36 14.76
N TRP A 98 -6.74 -3.70 15.22
CA TRP A 98 -7.85 -2.77 15.36
C TRP A 98 -7.68 -1.98 16.65
N PHE A 99 -7.85 -0.66 16.58
CA PHE A 99 -7.77 0.25 17.71
C PHE A 99 -9.14 0.91 17.96
N LYS A 100 -9.62 0.76 19.20
CA LYS A 100 -10.91 1.32 19.63
C LYS A 100 -10.84 2.84 19.66
N PRO A 101 -11.86 3.55 19.16
CA PRO A 101 -11.89 5.01 19.18
C PRO A 101 -11.74 5.56 20.60
N GLY A 102 -10.91 6.59 20.76
CA GLY A 102 -10.76 7.33 22.02
C GLY A 102 -9.92 6.64 23.10
N VAL A 103 -9.46 5.40 22.88
CA VAL A 103 -8.58 4.71 23.83
C VAL A 103 -7.11 4.94 23.46
N THR A 104 -6.72 4.54 22.25
CA THR A 104 -5.36 4.74 21.76
C THR A 104 -5.29 6.08 21.02
N ASN A 105 -4.42 6.98 21.48
CA ASN A 105 -4.15 8.22 20.75
C ASN A 105 -3.66 7.87 19.34
N SER A 106 -4.12 8.58 18.32
CA SER A 106 -3.66 8.38 16.93
C SER A 106 -2.14 8.47 16.79
N ALA A 107 -1.44 9.21 17.66
CA ALA A 107 0.03 9.22 17.71
C ALA A 107 0.66 7.85 18.05
N GLY A 108 -0.07 6.99 18.77
CA GLY A 108 0.33 5.62 19.10
C GLY A 108 0.07 4.62 17.98
N ILE A 109 -0.52 5.04 16.85
CA ILE A 109 -0.78 4.20 15.68
C ILE A 109 0.12 4.69 14.55
N LEU A 110 0.91 3.79 13.99
CA LEU A 110 1.79 4.10 12.88
C LEU A 110 0.98 4.34 11.58
N PRO A 111 1.42 5.27 10.71
CA PRO A 111 0.67 5.61 9.50
C PRO A 111 0.67 4.48 8.46
N VAL A 112 -0.41 4.43 7.68
CA VAL A 112 -0.59 3.56 6.52
C VAL A 112 -0.44 4.40 5.25
N THR A 113 0.30 3.90 4.27
CA THR A 113 0.45 4.59 2.98
C THR A 113 0.00 3.69 1.85
N ALA A 114 -0.70 4.24 0.87
CA ALA A 114 -1.06 3.55 -0.35
C ALA A 114 -0.03 3.85 -1.44
N HIS A 115 0.32 2.84 -2.21
CA HIS A 115 1.12 2.96 -3.43
C HIS A 115 0.22 2.56 -4.59
N GLN A 116 -0.08 3.51 -5.47
CA GLN A 116 -0.92 3.23 -6.62
C GLN A 116 -0.08 2.64 -7.76
N ASP A 117 -0.50 1.50 -8.27
CA ASP A 117 0.02 0.90 -9.50
C ASP A 117 -1.14 0.64 -10.46
N GLU A 118 -1.15 1.37 -11.58
CA GLU A 118 -2.19 1.44 -12.62
C GLU A 118 -3.65 1.49 -12.10
N LYS A 119 -4.18 0.33 -11.68
CA LYS A 119 -5.57 0.12 -11.25
C LYS A 119 -5.69 -0.44 -9.82
N SER A 120 -4.59 -0.65 -9.12
CA SER A 120 -4.55 -1.27 -7.79
C SER A 120 -3.81 -0.39 -6.79
N TYR A 121 -4.16 -0.55 -5.51
CA TYR A 121 -3.39 0.04 -4.42
C TYR A 121 -2.69 -1.06 -3.63
N LEU A 122 -1.42 -0.84 -3.35
CA LEU A 122 -0.67 -1.58 -2.36
C LEU A 122 -0.57 -0.77 -1.07
N LEU A 123 -1.17 -1.26 0.00
CA LEU A 123 -1.06 -0.63 1.32
C LEU A 123 0.23 -1.07 2.02
N LYS A 124 0.92 -0.10 2.60
CA LYS A 124 2.12 -0.29 3.41
C LYS A 124 1.85 0.17 4.85
N PHE A 125 2.13 -0.72 5.78
CA PHE A 125 1.98 -0.50 7.22
C PHE A 125 3.35 -0.17 7.81
N SER A 126 3.77 1.09 7.69
CA SER A 126 5.14 1.54 7.99
C SER A 126 6.21 0.65 7.34
N ASN A 127 6.21 0.68 6.01
CA ASN A 127 7.03 -0.10 5.08
C ASN A 127 6.74 -1.61 5.03
N GLY A 128 5.93 -2.15 5.94
CA GLY A 128 5.54 -3.56 5.89
C GLY A 128 4.39 -3.86 4.93
N CYS A 129 4.45 -5.00 4.24
CA CYS A 129 3.33 -5.55 3.48
C CYS A 129 2.41 -6.37 4.38
N LEU A 130 1.11 -6.38 4.10
CA LEU A 130 0.21 -7.29 4.79
C LEU A 130 0.46 -8.73 4.37
N VAL A 131 0.51 -9.62 5.36
CA VAL A 131 0.64 -11.07 5.21
C VAL A 131 -0.39 -11.73 6.11
N GLU A 132 -0.95 -12.85 5.65
CA GLU A 132 -1.86 -13.67 6.44
C GLU A 132 -1.12 -14.91 6.95
N GLN A 133 -1.30 -15.21 8.22
CA GLN A 133 -0.78 -16.42 8.88
C GLN A 133 -1.85 -16.94 9.86
N ASN A 134 -2.36 -18.15 9.63
CA ASN A 134 -3.35 -18.82 10.48
C ASN A 134 -4.61 -17.97 10.75
N GLY A 135 -5.12 -17.32 9.70
CA GLY A 135 -6.27 -16.43 9.74
C GLY A 135 -5.99 -15.05 10.33
N LYS A 136 -4.77 -14.78 10.80
CA LYS A 136 -4.36 -13.52 11.42
C LYS A 136 -3.52 -12.68 10.47
N ILE A 137 -3.69 -11.36 10.55
CA ILE A 137 -2.97 -10.42 9.71
C ILE A 137 -1.74 -9.87 10.44
N PHE A 138 -0.63 -9.86 9.72
CA PHE A 138 0.63 -9.28 10.14
C PHE A 138 1.16 -8.33 9.06
N ALA A 139 2.07 -7.44 9.43
CA ALA A 139 2.85 -6.61 8.53
C ALA A 139 4.28 -7.15 8.49
N ALA A 140 4.68 -7.76 7.38
CA ALA A 140 6.04 -8.24 7.18
C ALA A 140 6.99 -7.07 6.88
N LEU A 141 8.01 -6.89 7.72
CA LEU A 141 8.96 -5.77 7.62
C LEU A 141 10.17 -6.08 6.73
N MET A 142 10.42 -7.36 6.45
CA MET A 142 11.53 -7.85 5.64
C MET A 142 11.10 -9.07 4.84
N GLY A 143 11.84 -9.42 3.78
CA GLY A 143 11.64 -10.63 3.00
C GLY A 143 10.73 -10.46 1.78
N GLU A 144 10.88 -11.36 0.81
CA GLU A 144 9.97 -11.52 -0.32
C GLU A 144 8.68 -12.20 0.14
N TYR A 145 7.92 -11.52 0.99
CA TYR A 145 6.55 -11.92 1.22
C TYR A 145 5.78 -11.61 -0.07
N ASN A 146 5.58 -12.64 -0.89
CA ASN A 146 4.74 -12.65 -2.11
C ASN A 146 3.25 -12.51 -1.76
N SER A 147 2.94 -11.69 -0.75
CA SER A 147 1.58 -11.46 -0.32
C SER A 147 0.93 -10.53 -1.32
N ASN A 148 0.01 -11.10 -2.11
CA ASN A 148 -0.92 -10.33 -2.92
C ASN A 148 -1.88 -9.61 -1.99
N CYS A 149 -1.45 -8.46 -1.46
CA CYS A 149 -2.31 -7.50 -0.80
C CYS A 149 -3.04 -6.74 -1.90
N ALA A 150 -4.27 -7.15 -2.19
CA ALA A 150 -5.11 -6.49 -3.17
C ALA A 150 -6.08 -5.55 -2.43
N VAL A 151 -6.01 -4.26 -2.75
CA VAL A 151 -7.09 -3.33 -2.42
C VAL A 151 -8.13 -3.40 -3.52
N ILE A 152 -9.37 -3.73 -3.15
CA ILE A 152 -10.51 -3.72 -4.05
C ILE A 152 -11.30 -2.45 -3.78
N ILE A 153 -11.20 -1.50 -4.71
CA ILE A 153 -12.03 -0.30 -4.75
C ILE A 153 -13.42 -0.71 -5.20
N GLN A 154 -14.46 -0.29 -4.47
CA GLN A 154 -15.86 -0.55 -4.81
C GLN A 154 -16.36 0.38 -5.92
#